data_AF-A0A9E5KRC5-F1
#
_entry.id   AF-A0A9E5KRC5-F1
#
_cell.length_a   1.000
_cell.length_b   1.000
_cell.length_c   1.000
_cell.angle_alpha   90.00
_cell.angle_beta   90.00
_cell.angle_gamma   90.00
#
_symmetry.space_group_name_H-M   'P 1'
#
loop_
_entity.id
_entity.type
_entity.pdbx_description
1 polymer ?
#
loop_
_entity_poly.entity_id
_entity_poly.type
_entity_poly.pdbx_seq_one_letter_code
_entity_poly.pdbx_strand_id
1 'polypeptide(L)' 'MTQMVPLHKQNKKEQREYHSKQRGSWYGLCPVTRTVPNGKVYDRNRVKRSFASDRATEA' A
#
# COMPACT_ATOMS: atom_id res chain seq x y z
N MET A 1 -20.48 36.72 6.56
CA MET A 1 -19.06 36.26 6.52
C MET A 1 -18.83 35.35 7.71
N THR A 2 -18.65 34.05 7.51
CA THR A 2 -18.21 33.16 8.58
C THR A 2 -16.76 33.50 8.90
N GLN A 3 -16.51 34.03 10.11
CA GLN A 3 -15.17 34.36 10.57
C GLN A 3 -14.29 33.11 10.48
N MET A 4 -13.14 33.22 9.81
CA MET A 4 -12.18 32.12 9.73
C MET A 4 -11.50 31.96 11.08
N VAL A 5 -11.96 31.01 11.89
CA VAL A 5 -11.32 30.69 13.17
C VAL A 5 -10.14 29.75 12.89
N PRO A 6 -8.89 30.12 13.28
CA PRO A 6 -7.73 29.25 13.15
C PRO A 6 -7.95 27.89 13.83
N LEU A 7 -7.39 26.81 13.25
CA LEU A 7 -7.65 25.43 13.69
C LEU A 7 -7.40 25.20 15.19
N HIS A 8 -6.34 25.78 15.74
CA HIS A 8 -5.98 25.64 17.16
C HIS A 8 -6.97 26.35 18.13
N LYS A 9 -7.80 27.26 17.62
CA LYS A 9 -8.82 28.00 18.39
C LYS A 9 -10.22 27.39 18.28
N GLN A 10 -10.38 26.37 17.44
CA GLN A 10 -11.65 25.66 17.25
C GLN A 10 -11.90 24.69 18.41
N ASN A 11 -13.15 24.27 18.61
CA ASN A 11 -13.45 23.23 19.60
C ASN A 11 -12.84 21.88 19.17
N LYS A 12 -12.56 20.98 20.12
CA LYS A 12 -12.04 19.63 19.88
C LYS A 12 -12.86 18.84 18.86
N LYS A 13 -14.18 19.07 18.81
CA LYS A 13 -15.08 18.42 17.84
C LYS A 13 -14.79 18.88 16.41
N GLU A 14 -14.68 20.19 16.20
CA GLU A 14 -14.43 20.78 14.88
C GLU A 14 -13.02 20.44 14.37
N GLN A 15 -12.02 20.45 15.26
CA GLN A 15 -10.67 19.98 14.93
C GLN A 15 -10.66 18.52 14.47
N ARG A 16 -11.43 17.65 15.16
CA ARG A 16 -11.55 16.23 14.80
C ARG A 16 -12.19 16.06 13.42
N GLU A 17 -13.25 16.80 13.12
CA GLU A 17 -13.92 16.79 11.81
C GLU A 17 -13.03 17.30 10.69
N TYR A 18 -12.25 18.36 10.93
CA TYR A 18 -11.24 18.84 9.99
C TYR A 18 -10.22 17.73 9.67
N HIS A 19 -9.62 17.12 10.69
CA HIS A 19 -8.65 16.05 10.48
C HIS A 19 -9.26 14.75 9.95
N SER A 20 -10.53 14.43 10.22
CA SER A 20 -11.18 13.27 9.61
C SER A 20 -11.43 13.49 8.12
N LYS A 21 -11.78 14.70 7.70
CA LYS A 21 -11.91 15.05 6.27
C LYS A 21 -10.57 14.90 5.52
N GLN A 22 -9.46 15.21 6.19
CA GLN A 22 -8.11 15.04 5.65
C GLN A 22 -7.64 13.57 5.69
N ARG A 23 -8.18 12.75 6.61
CA ARG A 23 -7.85 11.33 6.78
C ARG A 23 -8.85 10.47 6.01
N GLY A 24 -8.46 9.97 4.85
CA GLY A 24 -9.34 9.06 4.08
C GLY A 24 -8.74 8.57 2.78
N SER A 25 -7.73 9.26 2.28
CA SER A 25 -6.93 8.85 1.13
C SER A 25 -5.51 8.61 1.59
N TRP A 26 -4.91 7.50 1.17
CA TRP A 26 -3.48 7.24 1.35
C TRP A 26 -2.66 8.03 0.31
N TYR A 27 -3.02 9.31 0.11
CA TYR A 27 -2.52 10.17 -0.97
C TYR A 27 -2.65 9.52 -2.37
N GLY A 28 -3.77 8.85 -2.63
CA GLY A 28 -4.00 8.17 -3.92
C GLY A 28 -3.33 6.80 -4.05
N LEU A 29 -2.61 6.30 -3.04
CA LEU A 29 -2.21 4.90 -3.01
C LEU A 29 -3.42 4.00 -2.71
N CYS A 30 -3.93 3.35 -3.75
CA CYS A 30 -4.87 2.25 -3.58
C CYS A 30 -4.11 1.02 -3.05
N PRO A 31 -4.45 0.42 -1.91
CA PRO A 31 -3.78 -0.78 -1.40
C PRO A 31 -3.73 -1.93 -2.42
N VAL A 32 -4.67 -1.94 -3.35
CA VAL A 32 -4.77 -2.89 -4.47
C VAL A 32 -3.57 -2.81 -5.42
N THR A 33 -2.93 -1.65 -5.59
CA THR A 33 -1.72 -1.56 -6.44
C THR A 33 -0.49 -2.21 -5.80
N ARG A 34 -0.56 -2.56 -4.50
CA ARG A 34 0.47 -3.36 -3.81
C ARG A 34 0.19 -4.85 -3.85
N THR A 35 -0.96 -5.27 -4.37
CA THR A 35 -1.32 -6.68 -4.47
C THR A 35 -0.64 -7.29 -5.70
N VAL A 36 0.24 -8.27 -5.47
CA VAL A 36 0.91 -9.00 -6.55
C VAL A 36 -0.16 -9.75 -7.36
N PRO A 37 -0.29 -9.52 -8.69
CA PRO A 37 -1.35 -10.11 -9.49
C PRO A 37 -1.35 -11.65 -9.48
N ASN A 38 -0.20 -12.27 -9.23
CA ASN A 38 -0.11 -13.70 -8.99
C ASN A 38 1.09 -14.02 -8.08
N GLY A 39 0.81 -14.23 -6.79
CA GLY A 39 1.83 -14.55 -5.77
C GLY A 39 2.54 -15.90 -5.98
N LYS A 40 2.09 -16.73 -6.93
CA LYS A 40 2.68 -18.05 -7.25
C LYS A 40 3.61 -18.03 -8.48
N VAL A 41 3.70 -16.91 -9.20
CA VAL A 41 4.62 -16.82 -10.38
C VAL A 41 6.07 -16.89 -9.94
N TYR A 42 6.41 -16.23 -8.83
CA TYR A 42 7.78 -16.16 -8.37
C TYR A 42 8.06 -17.20 -7.27
N ASP A 43 8.32 -18.45 -7.69
CA ASP A 43 8.87 -19.49 -6.83
C ASP A 43 10.36 -19.72 -7.14
N ARG A 44 11.24 -19.12 -6.33
CA ARG A 44 12.70 -19.29 -6.46
C ARG A 44 13.14 -20.75 -6.31
N ASN A 45 12.42 -21.57 -5.56
CA ASN A 45 12.79 -22.97 -5.38
C ASN A 45 12.48 -23.77 -6.64
N ARG A 46 11.41 -23.43 -7.37
CA ARG A 46 11.13 -24.02 -8.69
C ARG A 46 12.23 -23.71 -9.69
N VAL A 47 12.67 -22.46 -9.76
CA VAL A 47 13.77 -22.03 -10.64
C VAL A 47 15.09 -22.73 -10.28
N LYS A 48 15.40 -22.87 -8.99
CA LYS A 48 16.59 -23.63 -8.55
C LYS A 48 16.52 -25.11 -8.95
N ARG A 49 15.35 -25.74 -8.87
CA ARG A 49 15.15 -27.14 -9.28
C ARG A 49 15.31 -27.32 -10.78
N SER A 50 14.80 -26.40 -11.61
CA SER A 50 15.00 -26.47 -13.07
C SER A 50 16.47 -26.37 -13.43
N PHE A 51 17.19 -25.39 -12.89
CA PHE A 51 18.64 -25.27 -13.13
C PHE A 51 19.45 -26.49 -12.63
N ALA A 52 18.98 -27.18 -11.59
CA ALA A 52 19.61 -28.40 -11.12
C ALA A 52 19.30 -29.60 -12.03
N SER A 53 18.06 -29.71 -12.55
CA SER A 53 17.69 -30.75 -13.50
C SER A 53 18.38 -30.58 -14.84
N ASP A 54 18.46 -29.35 -15.35
CA ASP A 54 19.11 -29.03 -16.63
C ASP A 54 20.59 -29.47 -16.60
N ARG A 55 21.29 -29.15 -15.51
CA ARG A 55 22.67 -29.60 -15.27
C ARG A 55 22.82 -31.11 -15.10
N ALA A 56 21.77 -31.82 -14.66
CA ALA A 56 21.79 -33.26 -14.51
C ALA A 56 21.52 -33.99 -15.83
N THR A 57 20.81 -33.35 -16.77
CA THR A 57 20.59 -33.85 -18.13
C THR A 57 21.75 -33.57 -19.09
N GLU A 58 22.60 -32.58 -18.79
CA GLU A 58 23.79 -32.24 -19.58
C GLU A 58 25.04 -33.07 -19.22
N ALA A 59 25.00 -33.86 -18.14
CA ALA A 59 26.08 -34.72 -17.65
C ALA A 59 25.85 -36.20 -18.04
#